data_AF-A0A3R6HGX3-F1
#
_entry.id   AF-A0A3R6HGX3-F1
#
_cell.length_a   1.000
_cell.length_b   1.000
_cell.length_c   1.000
_cell.angle_alpha   90.00
_cell.angle_beta   90.00
_cell.angle_gamma   90.00
#
_symmetry.space_group_name_H-M   'P 1'
#
loop_
_entity.id
_entity.type
_entity.pdbx_description
1 polymer ?
#
loop_
_entity_poly.entity_id
_entity_poly.type
_entity_poly.pdbx_seq_one_letter_code
_entity_poly.pdbx_strand_id
1 'polypeptide(L)'
;MLTISKGFATVVFGDSFKITNIAILENKEKGELFVSMPRYRSNERDEKNSVIYKDVCNPITAEFREELYTNILEAYAKIREPEKAETQTQGKTQEMPEFSVTVTPYEREGSNIKGLARIYFENSFIVNNVNILQGKEKIFVSMPSYKTKQVDEHGKPIYQDVCYPVTKDFREKLYNEIIAEYEKAKDKSNEKARENAEQNHGNPDRDKKDTPFR
;
A
#
# COMPACT_ATOMS: atom_id res chain seq x y z
N MET A 1 -0.29 15.92 24.30
CA MET A 1 -1.21 16.60 23.37
C MET A 1 -2.45 15.75 23.15
N LEU A 2 -3.59 16.18 23.68
CA LEU A 2 -4.85 15.43 23.59
C LEU A 2 -5.47 15.65 22.20
N THR A 3 -5.42 14.62 21.36
CA THR A 3 -6.02 14.62 20.02
C THR A 3 -7.37 13.91 20.07
N ILE A 4 -8.41 14.48 19.46
CA ILE A 4 -9.74 13.83 19.34
C ILE A 4 -10.06 13.57 17.88
N SER A 5 -10.63 12.40 17.58
CA SER A 5 -11.25 12.14 16.29
C SER A 5 -12.54 12.94 16.13
N LYS A 6 -12.63 13.73 15.07
CA LYS A 6 -13.81 14.52 14.71
C LYS A 6 -14.65 13.87 13.63
N GLY A 7 -14.02 13.10 12.75
CA GLY A 7 -14.70 12.35 11.71
C GLY A 7 -13.73 11.54 10.85
N PHE A 8 -14.28 10.89 9.83
CA PHE A 8 -13.51 10.20 8.82
C PHE A 8 -13.92 10.69 7.43
N ALA A 9 -12.94 10.89 6.57
CA ALA A 9 -13.11 11.19 5.17
C ALA A 9 -12.89 9.94 4.32
N THR A 10 -13.51 9.95 3.14
CA THR A 10 -13.29 9.00 2.07
C THR A 10 -12.94 9.80 0.82
N VAL A 11 -11.84 9.42 0.17
CA VAL A 11 -11.36 10.05 -1.06
C VAL A 11 -11.45 9.04 -2.20
N VAL A 12 -11.82 9.51 -3.39
CA VAL A 12 -11.87 8.69 -4.60
C VAL A 12 -11.02 9.37 -5.67
N PHE A 13 -10.07 8.63 -6.23
CA PHE A 13 -9.30 9.05 -7.40
C PHE A 13 -10.08 8.72 -8.66
N GLY A 14 -10.46 9.75 -9.41
CA GLY A 14 -11.45 9.64 -10.49
C GLY A 14 -12.76 9.08 -9.94
N ASP A 15 -13.21 7.97 -10.50
CA ASP A 15 -14.33 7.14 -10.01
C ASP A 15 -13.89 5.72 -9.62
N SER A 16 -12.59 5.44 -9.71
CA SER A 16 -12.09 4.08 -9.93
C SER A 16 -11.28 3.54 -8.76
N PHE A 17 -10.75 4.38 -7.87
CA PHE A 17 -10.00 3.92 -6.70
C PHE A 17 -10.37 4.70 -5.44
N LYS A 18 -10.84 3.99 -4.41
CA LYS A 18 -11.31 4.58 -3.16
C LYS A 18 -10.33 4.35 -2.02
N ILE A 19 -10.20 5.37 -1.18
CA ILE A 19 -9.46 5.35 0.09
C ILE A 19 -10.39 5.76 1.21
N THR A 20 -10.51 4.92 2.23
CA THR A 20 -11.35 5.16 3.40
C THR A 20 -10.51 5.39 4.66
N ASN A 21 -11.18 5.70 5.75
CA ASN A 21 -10.59 5.82 7.10
C ASN A 21 -9.51 6.90 7.21
N ILE A 22 -9.58 7.94 6.38
CA ILE A 22 -8.75 9.13 6.55
C ILE A 22 -9.33 9.92 7.74
N ALA A 23 -8.60 9.99 8.84
CA ALA A 23 -9.11 10.59 10.07
C ALA A 23 -8.98 12.12 10.03
N ILE A 24 -10.04 12.81 10.44
CA ILE A 24 -10.03 14.25 10.70
C ILE A 24 -9.94 14.41 12.22
N LEU A 25 -8.84 15.01 12.67
CA LEU A 25 -8.47 15.09 14.07
C LEU A 25 -8.45 16.54 14.53
N GLU A 26 -8.75 16.79 15.80
CA GLU A 26 -8.60 18.10 16.44
C GLU A 26 -7.53 18.02 17.51
N ASN A 27 -6.62 18.99 17.48
CA ASN A 27 -5.72 19.29 18.57
C ASN A 27 -6.44 20.15 19.61
N LYS A 28 -6.82 19.58 20.77
CA LYS A 28 -7.59 20.32 21.79
C LYS A 28 -6.92 21.59 22.31
N GLU A 29 -5.59 21.62 22.34
CA GLU A 29 -4.85 22.74 22.92
C GLU A 29 -4.86 23.95 21.97
N LYS A 30 -4.87 23.71 20.65
CA LYS A 30 -4.85 24.75 19.62
C LYS A 30 -6.20 25.00 18.96
N GLY A 31 -7.17 24.09 19.13
CA GLY A 31 -8.42 24.08 18.36
C GLY A 31 -8.23 23.81 16.86
N GLU A 32 -7.05 23.33 16.47
CA GLU A 32 -6.65 23.17 15.07
C GLU A 32 -7.07 21.78 14.55
N LEU A 33 -7.73 21.77 13.39
CA LEU A 33 -8.07 20.54 12.68
C LEU A 33 -6.92 20.11 11.77
N PHE A 34 -6.68 18.82 11.70
CA PHE A 34 -5.68 18.25 10.80
C PHE A 34 -6.09 16.87 10.30
N VAL A 35 -5.53 16.48 9.16
CA VAL A 35 -5.79 15.19 8.51
C VAL A 35 -4.72 14.19 8.93
N SER A 36 -5.16 12.97 9.27
CA SER A 36 -4.30 11.81 9.50
C SER A 36 -4.67 10.71 8.53
N MET A 37 -3.73 10.37 7.65
CA MET A 37 -3.88 9.25 6.73
C MET A 37 -4.04 7.90 7.47
N PRO A 38 -4.62 6.87 6.82
CA PRO A 38 -4.75 5.54 7.39
C PRO A 38 -3.36 4.95 7.69
N ARG A 39 -3.20 4.37 8.88
CA ARG A 39 -1.92 3.86 9.40
C ARG A 39 -2.02 2.40 9.82
N TYR A 40 -0.92 1.67 9.72
CA TYR A 40 -0.75 0.32 10.25
C TYR A 40 0.39 0.25 11.26
N ARG A 41 0.28 -0.71 12.17
CA ARG A 41 1.33 -1.02 13.14
C ARG A 41 2.48 -1.73 12.41
N SER A 42 3.66 -1.11 12.36
CA SER A 42 4.84 -1.80 11.82
C SER A 42 5.48 -2.71 12.87
N ASN A 43 6.36 -3.60 12.42
CA ASN A 43 7.19 -4.42 13.32
C ASN A 43 8.41 -3.66 13.85
N GLU A 44 8.63 -2.42 13.41
CA GLU A 44 9.77 -1.59 13.81
C GLU A 44 9.48 -0.86 15.13
N ARG A 45 10.55 -0.61 15.86
CA ARG A 45 10.52 0.17 17.10
C ARG A 45 11.52 1.31 17.02
N ASP A 46 11.17 2.43 17.64
CA ASP A 46 12.07 3.57 17.74
C ASP A 46 13.12 3.35 18.84
N GLU A 47 14.04 4.31 18.99
CA GLU A 47 15.11 4.30 19.99
C GLU A 47 14.59 4.19 21.44
N LYS A 48 13.33 4.58 21.67
CA LYS A 48 12.66 4.51 22.97
C LYS A 48 11.82 3.24 23.11
N ASN A 49 12.02 2.27 22.23
CA ASN A 49 11.29 1.00 22.16
C ASN A 49 9.78 1.16 21.91
N SER A 50 9.35 2.33 21.43
CA SER A 50 7.96 2.60 21.06
C SER A 50 7.66 2.04 19.68
N VAL A 51 6.42 1.61 19.48
CA VAL A 51 5.95 1.01 18.24
C VAL A 51 5.90 2.08 17.14
N ILE A 52 6.54 1.81 16.00
CA ILE A 52 6.48 2.69 14.83
C ILE A 52 5.21 2.37 14.03
N TYR A 53 4.45 3.41 13.69
CA TYR A 53 3.32 3.33 12.78
C TYR A 53 3.73 3.86 11.41
N LYS A 54 3.26 3.19 10.36
CA LYS A 54 3.51 3.57 8.97
C LYS A 54 2.18 3.82 8.27
N ASP A 55 2.20 4.74 7.31
CA ASP A 55 1.02 5.03 6.52
C ASP A 55 0.73 3.89 5.53
N VAL A 56 -0.53 3.46 5.50
CA VAL A 56 -1.05 2.56 4.46
C VAL A 56 -1.00 3.26 3.12
N CYS A 57 -1.31 4.55 3.10
CA CYS A 57 -1.23 5.38 1.92
C CYS A 57 -0.99 6.84 2.33
N ASN A 58 -0.30 7.60 1.49
CA ASN A 58 0.03 8.99 1.79
C ASN A 58 0.36 9.78 0.53
N PRO A 59 0.14 11.12 0.54
CA PRO A 59 0.76 12.01 -0.42
C PRO A 59 2.28 11.90 -0.40
N ILE A 60 2.89 11.91 -1.58
CA ILE A 60 4.34 11.93 -1.80
C ILE A 60 4.82 13.38 -1.86
N THR A 61 4.18 14.22 -2.67
CA THR A 61 4.57 15.62 -2.87
C THR A 61 3.92 16.55 -1.85
N ALA A 62 4.59 17.66 -1.54
CA ALA A 62 4.06 18.67 -0.62
C ALA A 62 2.82 19.38 -1.20
N GLU A 63 2.86 19.69 -2.51
CA GLU A 63 1.75 20.31 -3.24
C GLU A 63 0.49 19.45 -3.18
N PHE A 64 0.58 18.17 -3.55
CA PHE A 64 -0.57 17.27 -3.50
C PHE A 64 -1.05 17.03 -2.07
N ARG A 65 -0.15 17.05 -1.08
CA ARG A 65 -0.52 16.94 0.34
C ARG A 65 -1.36 18.14 0.77
N GLU A 66 -0.90 19.35 0.45
CA GLU A 66 -1.60 20.59 0.79
C GLU A 66 -2.96 20.63 0.12
N GLU A 67 -3.03 20.33 -1.17
CA GLU A 67 -4.28 20.25 -1.92
C GLU A 67 -5.25 19.23 -1.30
N LEU A 68 -4.80 17.98 -1.11
CA LEU A 68 -5.63 16.91 -0.57
C LEU A 68 -6.16 17.25 0.83
N TYR A 69 -5.29 17.74 1.72
CA TYR A 69 -5.67 18.00 3.11
C TYR A 69 -6.60 19.20 3.20
N THR A 70 -6.35 20.25 2.41
CA THR A 70 -7.23 21.42 2.32
C THR A 70 -8.62 21.01 1.83
N ASN A 71 -8.69 20.25 0.74
CA ASN A 71 -9.96 19.76 0.18
C ASN A 71 -10.77 18.93 1.21
N ILE A 72 -10.11 18.05 1.96
CA ILE A 72 -10.76 17.25 3.02
C ILE A 72 -11.30 18.13 4.15
N LEU A 73 -10.48 19.08 4.65
CA LEU A 73 -10.87 19.94 5.76
C LEU A 73 -11.98 20.93 5.37
N GLU A 74 -11.93 21.48 4.16
CA GLU A 74 -12.99 22.32 3.62
C GLU A 74 -14.31 21.56 3.45
N ALA A 75 -14.26 20.35 2.88
CA ALA A 75 -15.44 19.50 2.75
C ALA A 75 -16.06 19.18 4.12
N TYR A 76 -15.22 18.92 5.13
CA TYR A 76 -15.67 18.69 6.50
C TYR A 76 -16.29 19.95 7.14
N ALA A 77 -15.69 21.12 6.93
CA ALA A 77 -16.23 22.38 7.43
C ALA A 77 -17.62 22.69 6.83
N LYS A 78 -17.80 22.47 5.52
CA LYS A 78 -19.08 22.66 4.82
C LYS A 78 -20.20 21.78 5.41
N ILE A 79 -19.90 20.55 5.82
CA ILE A 79 -20.90 19.64 6.42
C ILE A 79 -21.30 20.10 7.84
N ARG A 80 -20.40 20.76 8.57
CA ARG A 80 -20.68 21.26 9.93
C ARG A 80 -21.51 22.54 9.95
N GLU A 81 -21.46 23.33 8.89
CA GLU A 81 -22.21 24.58 8.73
C GLU A 81 -23.10 24.51 7.48
N PRO A 82 -24.20 23.72 7.54
CA PRO A 82 -25.00 23.39 6.36
C PRO A 82 -25.71 24.60 5.71
N GLU A 83 -25.85 25.73 6.41
CA GLU A 83 -26.47 26.97 5.89
C GLU A 83 -25.68 27.61 4.72
N LYS A 84 -24.48 27.10 4.38
CA LYS A 84 -23.66 27.54 3.24
C LYS A 84 -23.42 26.44 2.18
N ALA A 85 -24.11 25.30 2.26
CA ALA A 85 -23.77 24.13 1.47
C ALA A 85 -24.63 23.99 0.19
N GLU A 86 -24.11 24.46 -0.95
CA GLU A 86 -24.47 23.86 -2.23
C GLU A 86 -23.86 22.45 -2.29
N THR A 87 -24.68 21.46 -2.64
CA THR A 87 -24.25 20.07 -2.77
C THR A 87 -23.34 19.94 -4.00
N GLN A 88 -22.03 20.04 -3.80
CA GLN A 88 -21.07 19.72 -4.85
C GLN A 88 -20.79 18.23 -4.85
N THR A 89 -21.65 17.46 -5.53
CA THR A 89 -21.15 16.31 -6.30
C THR A 89 -20.35 16.90 -7.45
N GLN A 90 -19.03 17.04 -7.30
CA GLN A 90 -18.18 17.40 -8.42
C GLN A 90 -18.19 16.25 -9.43
N GLY A 91 -19.10 16.35 -10.40
CA GLY A 91 -18.97 15.70 -11.70
C GLY A 91 -17.81 16.35 -12.45
N LYS A 92 -16.58 15.98 -12.08
CA LYS A 92 -15.44 16.09 -13.00
C LYS A 92 -15.45 14.84 -13.88
N THR A 93 -15.07 15.01 -15.14
CA THR A 93 -14.92 13.94 -16.13
C THR A 93 -14.26 12.72 -15.47
N GLN A 94 -14.96 11.59 -15.48
CA GLN A 94 -14.53 10.35 -14.85
C GLN A 94 -13.41 9.72 -15.68
N GLU A 95 -12.22 10.29 -15.60
CA GLU A 95 -11.03 9.69 -16.21
C GLU A 95 -10.39 8.72 -15.23
N MET A 96 -9.99 7.57 -15.78
CA MET A 96 -9.30 6.53 -15.03
C MET A 96 -7.94 7.08 -14.59
N PRO A 97 -7.62 7.06 -13.28
CA PRO A 97 -6.38 7.67 -12.80
C PRO A 97 -5.16 6.95 -13.37
N GLU A 98 -4.13 7.72 -13.74
CA GLU A 98 -2.85 7.15 -14.15
C GLU A 98 -2.13 6.59 -12.92
N PHE A 99 -1.53 5.40 -13.10
CA PHE A 99 -0.80 4.74 -12.03
C PHE A 99 0.41 3.98 -12.55
N SER A 100 1.36 3.76 -11.64
CA SER A 100 2.45 2.80 -11.81
C SER A 100 2.57 1.91 -10.58
N VAL A 101 3.23 0.76 -10.73
CA VAL A 101 3.41 -0.21 -9.65
C VAL A 101 4.87 -0.57 -9.50
N THR A 102 5.31 -0.80 -8.27
CA THR A 102 6.59 -1.45 -8.00
C THR A 102 6.33 -2.71 -7.18
N VAL A 103 7.02 -3.80 -7.51
CA VAL A 103 6.86 -5.08 -6.83
C VAL A 103 8.20 -5.56 -6.28
N THR A 104 8.18 -6.01 -5.04
CA THR A 104 9.29 -6.72 -4.40
C THR A 104 8.86 -8.16 -4.12
N PRO A 105 9.31 -9.14 -4.92
CA PRO A 105 9.11 -10.56 -4.63
C PRO A 105 9.79 -10.94 -3.32
N TYR A 106 9.07 -11.65 -2.45
CA TYR A 106 9.65 -12.34 -1.29
C TYR A 106 8.68 -13.38 -0.77
N GLU A 107 9.22 -14.40 -0.12
CA GLU A 107 8.43 -15.39 0.60
C GLU A 107 8.68 -15.25 2.11
N ARG A 108 7.67 -15.58 2.91
CA ARG A 108 7.80 -15.63 4.37
C ARG A 108 7.36 -17.00 4.84
N GLU A 109 8.23 -17.64 5.62
CA GLU A 109 7.93 -18.95 6.22
C GLU A 109 6.61 -18.91 7.00
N GLY A 110 5.78 -19.94 6.82
CA GLY A 110 4.45 -20.01 7.43
C GLY A 110 3.42 -19.03 6.87
N SER A 111 3.71 -18.36 5.74
CA SER A 111 2.78 -17.43 5.08
C SER A 111 2.64 -17.76 3.60
N ASN A 112 1.46 -17.44 3.05
CA ASN A 112 1.20 -17.54 1.62
C ASN A 112 1.72 -16.34 0.82
N ILE A 113 2.49 -15.43 1.44
CA ILE A 113 2.99 -14.24 0.76
C ILE A 113 4.05 -14.60 -0.27
N LYS A 114 3.93 -13.99 -1.46
CA LYS A 114 4.83 -14.14 -2.60
C LYS A 114 5.50 -12.84 -2.99
N GLY A 115 4.91 -11.71 -2.62
CA GLY A 115 5.52 -10.41 -2.83
C GLY A 115 4.70 -9.28 -2.22
N LEU A 116 5.26 -8.09 -2.30
CA LEU A 116 4.64 -6.86 -1.84
C LEU A 116 4.76 -5.81 -2.93
N ALA A 117 3.62 -5.24 -3.28
CA ALA A 117 3.49 -4.19 -4.26
C ALA A 117 3.25 -2.83 -3.59
N ARG A 118 3.64 -1.78 -4.30
CA ARG A 118 3.27 -0.39 -4.03
C ARG A 118 2.65 0.19 -5.29
N ILE A 119 1.57 0.94 -5.12
CA ILE A 119 0.88 1.62 -6.22
C ILE A 119 1.16 3.11 -6.09
N TYR A 120 1.49 3.76 -7.19
CA TYR A 120 1.73 5.19 -7.28
C TYR A 120 0.69 5.80 -8.21
N PHE A 121 -0.05 6.80 -7.75
CA PHE A 121 -0.95 7.60 -8.58
C PHE A 121 -0.23 8.90 -8.92
N GLU A 122 0.00 9.14 -10.21
CA GLU A 122 0.64 10.36 -10.76
C GLU A 122 1.92 10.79 -10.01
N ASN A 123 2.68 9.82 -9.49
CA ASN A 123 3.85 10.03 -8.63
C ASN A 123 3.63 10.94 -7.39
N SER A 124 2.38 11.30 -7.10
CA SER A 124 1.99 12.29 -6.08
C SER A 124 1.31 11.62 -4.90
N PHE A 125 0.85 10.37 -5.05
CA PHE A 125 0.25 9.60 -3.99
C PHE A 125 0.67 8.14 -4.04
N ILE A 126 0.92 7.52 -2.88
CA ILE A 126 1.34 6.12 -2.77
C ILE A 126 0.36 5.29 -1.94
N VAL A 127 0.13 4.06 -2.36
CA VAL A 127 -0.50 3.00 -1.57
C VAL A 127 0.56 1.93 -1.29
N ASN A 128 0.87 1.77 -0.02
CA ASN A 128 1.80 0.76 0.49
C ASN A 128 1.06 -0.53 0.85
N ASN A 129 1.82 -1.59 1.05
CA ASN A 129 1.36 -2.86 1.63
C ASN A 129 0.29 -3.62 0.81
N VAL A 130 0.36 -3.54 -0.52
CA VAL A 130 -0.48 -4.37 -1.39
C VAL A 130 0.16 -5.75 -1.47
N ASN A 131 -0.46 -6.77 -0.89
CA ASN A 131 0.13 -8.11 -0.79
C ASN A 131 -0.16 -8.92 -2.06
N ILE A 132 0.84 -9.68 -2.50
CA ILE A 132 0.69 -10.72 -3.52
C ILE A 132 0.75 -12.05 -2.79
N LEU A 133 -0.34 -12.81 -2.83
CA LEU A 133 -0.53 -14.04 -2.05
C LEU A 133 -0.73 -15.24 -2.96
N GLN A 134 -0.21 -16.39 -2.56
CA GLN A 134 -0.50 -17.68 -3.17
C GLN A 134 -1.86 -18.19 -2.71
N GLY A 135 -2.81 -18.29 -3.64
CA GLY A 135 -4.08 -19.00 -3.45
C GLY A 135 -3.94 -20.50 -3.71
N LYS A 136 -5.08 -21.21 -3.71
CA LYS A 136 -5.11 -22.66 -3.99
C LYS A 136 -4.56 -23.01 -5.37
N GLU A 137 -4.87 -22.18 -6.38
CA GLU A 137 -4.51 -22.45 -7.78
C GLU A 137 -3.52 -21.42 -8.32
N LYS A 138 -3.76 -20.14 -8.06
CA LYS A 138 -2.98 -19.02 -8.60
C LYS A 138 -2.67 -17.98 -7.53
N ILE A 139 -1.67 -17.16 -7.83
CA ILE A 139 -1.41 -15.94 -7.06
C ILE A 139 -2.55 -14.93 -7.24
N PHE A 140 -2.77 -14.10 -6.23
CA PHE A 140 -3.76 -13.03 -6.26
C PHE A 140 -3.32 -11.82 -5.45
N VAL A 141 -3.90 -10.67 -5.76
CA VAL A 141 -3.65 -9.39 -5.08
C VAL A 141 -4.61 -9.24 -3.91
N SER A 142 -4.08 -8.92 -2.73
CA SER A 142 -4.83 -8.52 -1.54
C SER A 142 -4.47 -7.09 -1.19
N MET A 143 -5.46 -6.20 -1.23
CA MET A 143 -5.30 -4.80 -0.87
C MET A 143 -5.02 -4.62 0.63
N PRO A 144 -4.51 -3.45 1.05
CA PRO A 144 -4.31 -3.15 2.46
C PRO A 144 -5.65 -3.11 3.20
N SER A 145 -5.77 -3.90 4.26
CA SER A 145 -7.01 -4.08 5.00
C SER A 145 -6.82 -3.99 6.51
N TYR A 146 -7.92 -3.75 7.22
CA TYR A 146 -7.98 -3.80 8.68
C TYR A 146 -9.02 -4.83 9.12
N LYS A 147 -8.75 -5.44 10.28
CA LYS A 147 -9.70 -6.32 10.95
C LYS A 147 -10.83 -5.47 11.54
N THR A 148 -12.07 -5.76 11.15
CA THR A 148 -13.25 -5.12 11.72
C THR A 148 -13.61 -5.76 13.08
N LYS A 149 -14.58 -5.17 13.79
CA LYS A 149 -15.15 -5.77 15.01
C LYS A 149 -16.16 -6.89 14.71
N GLN A 150 -16.52 -7.07 13.45
CA GLN A 150 -17.51 -8.06 13.03
C GLN A 150 -16.84 -9.40 12.75
N VAL A 151 -17.61 -10.47 12.91
CA VAL A 151 -17.25 -11.83 12.52
C VAL A 151 -18.26 -12.33 11.49
N ASP A 152 -17.82 -13.18 10.59
CA ASP A 152 -18.69 -13.86 9.63
C ASP A 152 -19.52 -14.96 10.31
N GLU A 153 -20.38 -15.62 9.53
CA GLU A 153 -21.26 -16.71 9.98
C GLU A 153 -20.49 -17.90 10.59
N HIS A 154 -19.19 -18.01 10.31
CA HIS A 154 -18.30 -19.06 10.80
C HIS A 154 -17.40 -18.58 11.96
N GLY A 155 -17.66 -17.39 12.50
CA GLY A 155 -16.89 -16.81 13.60
C GLY A 155 -15.51 -16.28 13.20
N LYS A 156 -15.20 -16.17 11.90
CA LYS A 156 -13.93 -15.60 11.44
C LYS A 156 -14.03 -14.08 11.38
N PRO A 157 -12.95 -13.34 11.69
CA PRO A 157 -12.96 -11.89 11.57
C PRO A 157 -13.25 -11.43 10.14
N ILE A 158 -14.15 -10.45 10.01
CA ILE A 158 -14.36 -9.76 8.74
C ILE A 158 -13.27 -8.70 8.59
N TYR A 159 -12.60 -8.70 7.45
CA TYR A 159 -11.62 -7.69 7.07
C TYR A 159 -12.24 -6.72 6.07
N GLN A 160 -11.83 -5.47 6.14
CA GLN A 160 -12.26 -4.44 5.21
C GLN A 160 -11.05 -3.72 4.63
N ASP A 161 -11.02 -3.57 3.31
CA ASP A 161 -9.95 -2.87 2.61
C ASP A 161 -10.01 -1.37 2.91
N VAL A 162 -8.84 -0.78 3.17
CA VAL A 162 -8.65 0.66 3.34
C VAL A 162 -8.59 1.35 1.99
N CYS A 163 -7.91 0.71 1.03
CA CYS A 163 -7.71 1.20 -0.33
C CYS A 163 -8.18 0.12 -1.30
N TYR A 164 -9.06 0.42 -2.25
CA TYR A 164 -9.55 -0.60 -3.18
C TYR A 164 -10.06 0.00 -4.50
N PRO A 165 -9.89 -0.73 -5.62
CA PRO A 165 -10.52 -0.37 -6.87
C PRO A 165 -12.05 -0.51 -6.75
N VAL A 166 -12.77 0.46 -7.32
CA VAL A 166 -14.24 0.56 -7.28
C VAL A 166 -14.85 -0.05 -8.54
N THR A 167 -14.31 0.31 -9.71
CA THR A 167 -14.79 -0.17 -11.00
C THR A 167 -14.15 -1.51 -11.36
N LYS A 168 -14.89 -2.35 -12.10
CA LYS A 168 -14.40 -3.65 -12.57
C LYS A 168 -13.17 -3.47 -13.47
N ASP A 169 -13.26 -2.54 -14.42
CA ASP A 169 -12.22 -2.31 -15.42
C ASP A 169 -10.91 -1.84 -14.77
N PHE A 170 -11.00 -0.91 -13.81
CA PHE A 170 -9.81 -0.48 -13.07
C PHE A 170 -9.24 -1.59 -12.19
N ARG A 171 -10.09 -2.39 -11.54
CA ARG A 171 -9.64 -3.56 -10.77
C ARG A 171 -8.86 -4.54 -11.64
N GLU A 172 -9.39 -4.89 -12.80
CA GLU A 172 -8.73 -5.81 -13.73
C GLU A 172 -7.40 -5.24 -14.21
N LYS A 173 -7.38 -3.99 -14.67
CA LYS A 173 -6.15 -3.31 -15.12
C LYS A 173 -5.09 -3.28 -14.02
N LEU A 174 -5.46 -2.83 -12.81
CA LEU A 174 -4.55 -2.73 -11.67
C LEU A 174 -4.00 -4.09 -11.25
N TYR A 175 -4.86 -5.10 -11.12
CA TYR A 175 -4.45 -6.42 -10.62
C TYR A 175 -3.56 -7.13 -11.64
N ASN A 176 -3.87 -7.02 -12.93
CA ASN A 176 -3.05 -7.57 -14.01
C ASN A 176 -1.67 -6.90 -14.05
N GLU A 177 -1.59 -5.58 -13.91
CA GLU A 177 -0.30 -4.86 -13.88
C GLU A 177 0.57 -5.30 -12.70
N ILE A 178 -0.02 -5.45 -11.50
CA ILE A 178 0.70 -5.93 -10.31
C ILE A 178 1.23 -7.35 -10.51
N ILE A 179 0.41 -8.25 -11.07
CA ILE A 179 0.80 -9.63 -11.32
C ILE A 179 1.89 -9.71 -12.39
N ALA A 180 1.76 -8.95 -13.47
CA ALA A 180 2.76 -8.89 -14.54
C ALA A 180 4.11 -8.36 -14.01
N GLU A 181 4.09 -7.31 -13.18
CA GLU A 181 5.33 -6.78 -12.59
C GLU A 181 5.95 -7.75 -11.58
N TYR A 182 5.14 -8.53 -10.87
CA TYR A 182 5.61 -9.62 -10.02
C TYR A 182 6.34 -10.70 -10.81
N GLU A 183 5.76 -11.17 -11.91
CA GLU A 183 6.35 -12.20 -12.77
C GLU A 183 7.70 -11.72 -13.34
N LYS A 184 7.73 -10.50 -13.89
CA LYS A 184 8.98 -9.87 -14.37
C LYS A 184 10.04 -9.78 -13.27
N ALA A 185 9.66 -9.37 -12.05
CA ALA A 185 10.60 -9.22 -10.95
C ALA A 185 11.11 -10.58 -10.43
N LYS A 186 10.25 -11.61 -10.45
CA LYS A 186 10.61 -12.99 -10.08
C LYS A 186 11.58 -13.60 -11.08
N ASP A 187 11.35 -13.42 -12.37
CA ASP A 187 12.22 -13.96 -13.42
C ASP A 187 13.62 -13.34 -13.35
N LYS A 188 13.70 -12.02 -13.19
CA LYS A 188 14.98 -11.32 -12.96
C LYS A 188 15.73 -11.81 -11.71
N SER A 189 15.00 -12.17 -10.65
CA SER A 189 15.59 -12.73 -9.43
C SER A 189 16.16 -14.13 -9.68
N ASN A 190 15.47 -14.95 -10.48
CA ASN A 190 15.89 -16.30 -10.82
C ASN A 190 17.10 -16.32 -11.77
N GLU A 191 17.13 -15.42 -12.76
CA GLU A 191 18.27 -15.26 -13.68
C GLU A 191 19.54 -14.89 -12.92
N LYS A 192 19.48 -13.88 -12.03
CA LYS A 192 20.61 -13.51 -11.18
C LYS A 192 21.09 -14.65 -10.29
N ALA A 193 20.18 -15.48 -9.78
CA ALA A 193 20.54 -16.65 -8.98
C ALA A 193 21.27 -17.72 -9.81
N ARG A 194 20.87 -17.91 -11.07
CA ARG A 194 21.53 -18.84 -12.01
C ARG A 194 22.91 -18.35 -12.42
N GLU A 195 23.04 -17.08 -12.81
CA GLU A 195 24.33 -16.47 -13.18
C GLU A 195 25.35 -16.55 -12.02
N ASN A 196 24.91 -16.29 -10.79
CA ASN A 196 25.76 -16.43 -9.60
C ASN A 196 26.14 -17.89 -9.29
N ALA A 197 25.28 -18.86 -9.58
CA ALA A 197 25.58 -20.28 -9.38
C ALA A 197 26.58 -20.81 -10.43
N GLU A 198 26.48 -20.34 -11.67
CA GLU A 198 27.37 -20.69 -12.78
C GLU A 198 28.77 -20.08 -12.61
N GLN A 199 28.88 -18.84 -12.10
CA GLN A 199 30.17 -18.22 -11.80
C GLN A 199 30.90 -18.88 -10.60
N ASN A 200 30.17 -19.45 -9.64
CA ASN A 200 30.76 -20.13 -8.47
C ASN A 200 31.11 -21.60 -8.71
N HIS A 201 30.71 -22.22 -9.83
CA HIS A 201 31.09 -23.60 -10.21
C HIS A 201 32.25 -23.65 -11.24
N GLY A 202 33.00 -22.56 -11.41
CA GLY A 202 34.20 -22.50 -12.25
C GLY A 202 35.44 -23.16 -11.62
N ASN A 203 35.57 -24.48 -11.84
CA ASN A 203 36.80 -25.31 -11.85
C ASN A 203 37.37 -25.85 -10.51
N PRO A 204 37.07 -27.12 -10.12
CA PRO A 204 37.76 -27.81 -9.03
C PRO A 204 39.05 -28.54 -9.46
N ASP A 205 39.51 -28.41 -10.71
CA ASP A 205 40.60 -29.26 -11.23
C ASP A 205 41.86 -28.44 -11.62
N ARG A 206 42.52 -27.85 -10.62
CA ARG A 206 43.92 -27.40 -10.69
C ARG A 206 44.55 -27.35 -9.29
N ASP A 207 44.89 -28.50 -8.72
CA ASP A 207 46.04 -28.63 -7.82
C ASP A 207 46.37 -30.11 -7.55
N LYS A 208 46.92 -30.76 -8.59
CA LYS A 208 47.91 -31.83 -8.39
C LYS A 208 49.20 -31.37 -9.06
N LYS A 209 50.02 -30.62 -8.31
CA LYS A 209 51.44 -30.49 -8.63
C LYS A 209 52.19 -31.49 -7.76
N ASP A 210 52.82 -32.43 -8.46
CA ASP A 210 53.74 -33.42 -7.94
C ASP A 210 54.76 -32.81 -6.98
N THR A 211 54.86 -33.35 -5.77
CA THR A 211 56.05 -33.18 -4.94
C THR A 211 57.10 -34.19 -5.41
N PRO A 212 58.29 -33.77 -5.86
CA PRO A 212 59.36 -34.71 -6.16
C PRO A 212 59.95 -35.24 -4.87
N PHE A 213 60.00 -36.55 -4.72
CA PHE A 213 60.84 -37.23 -3.73
C PHE A 213 62.31 -36.84 -3.96
N ARG A 214 62.94 -36.18 -2.98
CA ARG A 214 64.32 -36.46 -2.57
C ARG A 214 64.63 -35.92 -1.19
#